data_AF-M5S321-F1
#
_entry.id   AF-M5S321-F1
#
_cell.length_a   1.000
_cell.length_b   1.000
_cell.length_c   1.000
_cell.angle_alpha   90.00
_cell.angle_beta   90.00
_cell.angle_gamma   90.00
#
_symmetry.space_group_name_H-M   'P 1'
#
loop_
_entity.id
_entity.type
_entity.pdbx_description
1 polymer ?
#
loop_
_entity_poly.entity_id
_entity_poly.type
_entity_poly.pdbx_seq_one_letter_code
_entity_poly.pdbx_strand_id
1 'polypeptide(L)'
;MKLPLPSVRKLFREHFSGESPIQIDPGQRAALIKEWRAKLEKIEGVRLTNHPGDRDSRSPTWVRFTIPDPNASQTYYRSDELRLERNDQGELECVFGKFDREIAGPISDFGEVESLVAEVLRRYVKRHAGEAKRAKVRSMKSKAIVARVKALAKEEQFDFATSMDTQKLRLFVKLSSQHMIEIHIPFTRFEKVLPQLQETIRTLRSLYDDGLRFKMIGFMQADWRTEWIRYEE
;
A
#
# COMPACT_ATOMS: atom_id res chain seq x y z
N MET A 1 -9.00 10.20 -1.68
CA MET A 1 -8.57 9.27 -2.74
C MET A 1 -7.47 8.39 -2.17
N LYS A 2 -7.51 7.09 -2.44
CA LYS A 2 -6.51 6.11 -1.98
C LYS A 2 -5.31 6.00 -2.94
N LEU A 3 -4.93 7.13 -3.55
CA LEU A 3 -3.79 7.22 -4.46
C LEU A 3 -2.60 7.92 -3.78
N PRO A 4 -1.35 7.56 -4.12
CA PRO A 4 -0.18 8.28 -3.61
C PRO A 4 -0.25 9.77 -3.99
N LEU A 5 0.17 10.66 -3.07
CA LEU A 5 0.09 12.12 -3.26
C LEU A 5 0.73 12.61 -4.58
N PRO A 6 1.91 12.10 -5.02
CA PRO A 6 2.47 12.49 -6.32
C PRO A 6 1.58 12.11 -7.51
N SER A 7 0.86 10.99 -7.41
CA SER A 7 -0.10 10.56 -8.44
C SER A 7 -1.32 11.48 -8.48
N VAL A 8 -1.78 11.97 -7.33
CA VAL A 8 -2.88 12.94 -7.24
C VAL A 8 -2.47 14.30 -7.81
N ARG A 9 -1.28 14.82 -7.46
CA ARG A 9 -0.77 16.07 -8.05
C ARG A 9 -0.73 16.00 -9.57
N LYS A 10 -0.26 14.87 -10.10
CA LYS A 10 -0.24 14.61 -11.53
C LYS A 10 -1.64 14.64 -12.14
N LEU A 11 -2.62 13.98 -11.51
CA LEU A 11 -4.02 14.00 -11.98
C LEU A 11 -4.58 15.42 -12.06
N PHE A 12 -4.40 16.22 -11.01
CA PHE A 12 -4.93 17.59 -10.99
C PHE A 12 -4.37 18.42 -12.13
N ARG A 13 -3.06 18.35 -12.35
CA ARG A 13 -2.40 19.05 -13.47
C ARG A 13 -2.85 18.56 -14.86
N GLU A 14 -3.24 17.28 -14.98
CA GLU A 14 -3.66 16.68 -16.26
C GLU A 14 -5.14 16.95 -16.58
N HIS A 15 -5.98 17.13 -15.56
CA HIS A 15 -7.43 17.19 -15.72
C HIS A 15 -8.05 18.56 -15.42
N PHE A 16 -7.34 19.46 -14.76
CA PHE A 16 -7.78 20.84 -14.54
C PHE A 16 -6.88 21.79 -15.35
N SER A 17 -7.45 22.34 -16.42
CA SER A 17 -6.72 23.21 -17.36
C SER A 17 -6.37 24.57 -16.74
N GLY A 18 -7.29 25.12 -15.95
CA GLY A 18 -7.19 26.48 -15.42
C GLY A 18 -7.25 27.59 -16.49
N GLU A 19 -7.64 27.27 -17.73
CA GLU A 19 -7.63 28.22 -18.84
C GLU A 19 -8.80 29.21 -18.77
N SER A 20 -9.96 28.79 -18.25
CA SER A 20 -11.13 29.66 -18.08
C SER A 20 -11.91 29.26 -16.83
N PRO A 21 -11.35 29.52 -15.63
CA PRO A 21 -11.98 29.12 -14.38
C PRO A 21 -13.39 29.69 -14.23
N ILE A 22 -14.31 28.86 -13.72
CA ILE A 22 -15.70 29.25 -13.50
C ILE A 22 -15.74 30.29 -12.38
N GLN A 23 -16.19 31.50 -12.73
CA GLN A 23 -16.40 32.58 -11.78
C GLN A 23 -17.65 32.33 -10.94
N ILE A 24 -17.49 32.52 -9.63
CA ILE A 24 -18.54 32.29 -8.66
C ILE A 24 -19.14 33.61 -8.19
N ASP A 25 -20.43 33.80 -8.49
CA ASP A 25 -21.27 34.80 -7.82
C ASP A 25 -21.75 34.26 -6.45
N PRO A 26 -21.36 34.89 -5.32
CA PRO A 26 -21.85 34.52 -4.00
C PRO A 26 -23.38 34.49 -3.88
N GLY A 27 -24.09 35.34 -4.63
CA GLY A 27 -25.55 35.41 -4.66
C GLY A 27 -26.21 34.15 -5.24
N GLN A 28 -25.50 33.40 -6.08
CA GLN A 28 -26.00 32.18 -6.74
C GLN A 28 -25.52 30.88 -6.08
N ARG A 29 -24.80 30.99 -4.96
CA ARG A 29 -24.18 29.85 -4.25
C ARG A 29 -25.14 28.69 -4.02
N ALA A 30 -26.35 28.94 -3.52
CA ALA A 30 -27.31 27.88 -3.21
C ALA A 30 -27.78 27.12 -4.45
N ALA A 31 -28.01 27.82 -5.56
CA ALA A 31 -28.41 27.22 -6.83
C ALA A 31 -27.28 26.37 -7.41
N LEU A 32 -26.05 26.91 -7.43
CA LEU A 32 -24.86 26.21 -7.90
C LEU A 32 -24.56 24.96 -7.06
N ILE A 33 -24.61 25.05 -5.72
CA ILE A 33 -24.43 23.88 -4.85
C ILE A 33 -25.42 22.77 -5.21
N LYS A 34 -26.70 23.12 -5.41
CA LYS A 34 -27.74 22.15 -5.76
C LYS A 34 -27.47 21.51 -7.12
N GLU A 35 -27.10 22.31 -8.11
CA GLU A 35 -26.76 21.83 -9.45
C GLU A 35 -25.55 20.89 -9.43
N TRP A 36 -24.44 21.33 -8.84
CA TRP A 36 -23.20 20.56 -8.79
C TRP A 36 -23.35 19.26 -7.99
N ARG A 37 -24.10 19.28 -6.88
CA ARG A 37 -24.46 18.05 -6.16
C ARG A 37 -25.23 17.08 -7.05
N ALA A 38 -26.27 17.57 -7.75
CA ALA A 38 -27.08 16.72 -8.62
C ALA A 38 -26.29 16.16 -9.81
N LYS A 39 -25.30 16.91 -10.32
CA LYS A 39 -24.39 16.41 -11.36
C LYS A 39 -23.42 15.36 -10.78
N LEU A 40 -22.80 15.64 -9.64
CA LEU A 40 -21.86 14.71 -8.97
C LEU A 40 -22.53 13.40 -8.54
N GLU A 41 -23.77 13.43 -8.07
CA GLU A 41 -24.54 12.22 -7.70
C GLU A 41 -24.77 11.28 -8.88
N LYS A 42 -24.76 11.79 -10.11
CA LYS A 42 -24.93 10.97 -11.32
C LYS A 42 -23.63 10.31 -11.80
N ILE A 43 -22.48 10.73 -11.28
CA ILE A 43 -21.20 10.16 -11.67
C ILE A 43 -21.01 8.83 -10.94
N GLU A 44 -20.87 7.75 -11.70
CA GLU A 44 -20.58 6.43 -11.15
C GLU A 44 -19.26 6.45 -10.37
N GLY A 45 -19.26 5.86 -9.17
CA GLY A 45 -18.08 5.80 -8.31
C GLY A 45 -17.81 7.08 -7.50
N VAL A 46 -18.66 8.10 -7.60
CA VAL A 46 -18.66 9.25 -6.69
C VAL A 46 -19.56 8.98 -5.49
N ARG A 47 -19.12 9.39 -4.30
CA ARG A 47 -19.93 9.42 -3.09
C ARG A 47 -19.90 10.80 -2.47
N LEU A 48 -21.04 11.49 -2.47
CA LEU A 48 -21.17 12.75 -1.75
C LEU A 48 -20.99 12.54 -0.25
N THR A 49 -20.34 13.51 0.39
CA THR A 49 -20.21 13.55 1.85
C THR A 49 -20.87 14.82 2.38
N ASN A 50 -21.39 14.74 3.60
CA ASN A 50 -22.03 15.87 4.29
C ASN A 50 -21.19 16.21 5.51
N HIS A 51 -20.71 17.44 5.61
CA HIS A 51 -20.08 17.95 6.83
C HIS A 51 -20.95 19.05 7.45
N PRO A 52 -21.13 19.10 8.79
CA PRO A 52 -21.96 20.14 9.43
C PRO A 52 -21.54 21.56 9.07
N GLY A 53 -20.23 21.78 8.87
CA GLY A 53 -19.66 23.08 8.47
C GLY A 53 -20.01 23.51 7.04
N ASP A 54 -20.47 22.62 6.16
CA ASP A 54 -20.85 22.99 4.78
C ASP A 54 -22.12 23.88 4.76
N ARG A 55 -22.90 23.86 5.85
CA ARG A 55 -24.07 24.74 6.05
C ARG A 55 -23.68 26.17 6.44
N ASP A 56 -22.44 26.41 6.85
CA ASP A 56 -21.95 27.76 7.16
C ASP A 56 -21.78 28.54 5.85
N SER A 57 -22.42 29.70 5.75
CA SER A 57 -22.29 30.58 4.58
C SER A 57 -20.89 31.15 4.41
N ARG A 58 -20.08 31.14 5.47
CA ARG A 58 -18.67 31.56 5.47
C ARG A 58 -17.73 30.44 5.01
N SER A 59 -18.20 29.20 4.90
CA SER A 59 -17.37 28.09 4.45
C SER A 59 -16.99 28.26 2.97
N PRO A 60 -15.69 28.25 2.63
CA PRO A 60 -15.26 28.23 1.24
C PRO A 60 -15.67 26.92 0.55
N THR A 61 -15.78 25.82 1.32
CA THR A 61 -16.27 24.54 0.83
C THR A 61 -17.77 24.57 0.55
N TRP A 62 -18.15 24.12 -0.64
CA TRP A 62 -19.51 24.12 -1.15
C TRP A 62 -20.08 22.70 -1.28
N VAL A 63 -19.29 21.80 -1.85
CA VAL A 63 -19.64 20.40 -2.01
C VAL A 63 -18.44 19.54 -1.66
N ARG A 64 -18.69 18.43 -0.96
CA ARG A 64 -17.69 17.43 -0.63
C ARG A 64 -18.07 16.11 -1.26
N PHE A 65 -17.07 15.42 -1.78
CA PHE A 65 -17.26 14.09 -2.32
C PHE A 65 -16.00 13.25 -2.19
N THR A 66 -16.16 11.95 -2.36
CA THR A 66 -15.07 11.00 -2.37
C THR A 66 -15.18 10.13 -3.62
N ILE A 67 -14.05 9.61 -4.06
CA ILE A 67 -13.97 8.57 -5.09
C ILE A 67 -13.44 7.32 -4.39
N PRO A 68 -14.32 6.53 -3.73
CA PRO A 68 -13.93 5.31 -3.05
C PRO A 68 -13.23 4.33 -4.00
N ASP A 69 -12.23 3.63 -3.47
CA ASP A 69 -11.64 2.50 -4.18
C ASP A 69 -12.61 1.31 -4.10
N PRO A 70 -13.12 0.78 -5.22
CA PRO A 70 -14.12 -0.30 -5.23
C PRO A 70 -13.69 -1.57 -4.50
N ASN A 71 -12.38 -1.83 -4.41
CA ASN A 71 -11.83 -3.04 -3.79
C ASN A 71 -11.22 -2.79 -2.41
N ALA A 72 -11.31 -1.57 -1.87
CA ALA A 72 -10.84 -1.25 -0.52
C ALA A 72 -11.98 -1.30 0.50
N SER A 73 -11.66 -1.09 1.78
CA SER A 73 -12.70 -0.88 2.79
C SER A 73 -13.54 0.35 2.41
N GLN A 74 -14.85 0.27 2.67
CA GLN A 74 -15.78 1.38 2.43
C GLN A 74 -15.56 2.55 3.42
N THR A 75 -14.61 2.41 4.33
CA THR A 75 -14.19 3.44 5.28
C THR A 75 -13.34 4.49 4.57
N TYR A 76 -13.82 5.74 4.58
CA TYR A 76 -13.05 6.89 4.12
C TYR A 76 -12.56 7.73 5.29
N TYR A 77 -11.43 8.39 5.11
CA TYR A 77 -10.95 9.42 6.02
C TYR A 77 -11.26 10.80 5.44
N ARG A 78 -11.32 11.83 6.27
CA ARG A 78 -11.53 13.21 5.78
C ARG A 78 -10.42 13.66 4.82
N SER A 79 -9.21 13.13 4.97
CA SER A 79 -8.10 13.35 4.03
C SER A 79 -8.34 12.73 2.65
N ASP A 80 -9.37 11.91 2.49
CA ASP A 80 -9.77 11.32 1.22
C ASP A 80 -10.76 12.18 0.43
N GLU A 81 -11.33 13.22 1.06
CA GLU A 81 -12.35 14.08 0.46
C GLU A 81 -11.75 15.00 -0.59
N LEU A 82 -12.46 15.08 -1.71
CA LEU A 82 -12.40 16.17 -2.65
C LEU A 82 -13.43 17.21 -2.24
N ARG A 83 -13.07 18.47 -2.39
CA ARG A 83 -13.89 19.62 -2.04
C ARG A 83 -14.01 20.52 -3.24
N LEU A 84 -15.22 20.95 -3.54
CA LEU A 84 -15.44 22.08 -4.43
C LEU A 84 -15.47 23.33 -3.57
N GLU A 85 -14.53 24.23 -3.82
CA GLU A 85 -14.31 25.43 -3.02
C GLU A 85 -14.26 26.67 -3.91
N ARG A 86 -14.53 27.83 -3.30
CA ARG A 86 -14.27 29.13 -3.92
C ARG A 86 -12.91 29.63 -3.45
N ASN A 87 -12.02 29.92 -4.40
CA ASN A 87 -10.70 30.48 -4.08
C ASN A 87 -10.78 31.99 -3.77
N ASP A 88 -9.65 32.59 -3.40
CA ASP A 88 -9.56 34.02 -3.06
C ASP A 88 -9.86 34.97 -4.24
N GLN A 89 -9.71 34.48 -5.47
CA GLN A 89 -10.04 35.20 -6.71
C GLN A 89 -11.53 35.09 -7.06
N GLY A 90 -12.29 34.30 -6.30
CA GLY A 90 -13.70 34.07 -6.53
C GLY A 90 -13.99 33.00 -7.58
N GLU A 91 -13.01 32.17 -7.93
CA GLU A 91 -13.14 31.09 -8.90
C GLU A 91 -13.48 29.77 -8.21
N LEU A 92 -14.14 28.88 -8.94
CA LEU A 92 -14.40 27.51 -8.49
C LEU A 92 -13.14 26.66 -8.66
N GLU A 93 -12.75 25.96 -7.60
CA GLU A 93 -11.66 25.00 -7.63
C GLU A 93 -12.04 23.67 -6.99
N CYS A 94 -11.38 22.60 -7.45
CA CYS A 94 -11.36 21.32 -6.77
C CYS A 94 -10.16 21.29 -5.84
N VAL A 95 -10.35 20.90 -4.58
CA VAL A 95 -9.30 20.80 -3.57
C VAL A 95 -9.26 19.39 -3.00
N PHE A 96 -8.06 18.83 -2.92
CA PHE A 96 -7.78 17.54 -2.29
C PHE A 96 -6.71 17.67 -1.21
N GLY A 97 -6.88 16.95 -0.11
CA GLY A 97 -5.94 16.94 1.02
C GLY A 97 -6.42 17.78 2.19
N LYS A 98 -5.54 18.11 3.13
CA LYS A 98 -5.87 18.94 4.29
C LYS A 98 -4.65 19.77 4.68
N PHE A 99 -4.87 21.04 5.04
CA PHE A 99 -3.83 21.94 5.58
C PHE A 99 -2.64 22.12 4.60
N ASP A 100 -1.41 21.86 5.05
CA ASP A 100 -0.14 22.05 4.32
C ASP A 100 0.04 21.13 3.11
N ARG A 101 -0.86 20.16 2.90
CA ARG A 101 -0.76 19.15 1.83
C ARG A 101 -1.87 19.26 0.81
N GLU A 102 -2.48 20.42 0.69
CA GLU A 102 -3.55 20.64 -0.26
C GLU A 102 -3.03 20.70 -1.70
N ILE A 103 -3.85 20.14 -2.58
CA ILE A 103 -3.69 20.18 -4.02
C ILE A 103 -4.98 20.79 -4.53
N ALA A 104 -4.87 21.94 -5.18
CA ALA A 104 -5.99 22.64 -5.78
C ALA A 104 -5.85 22.66 -7.31
N GLY A 105 -6.99 22.69 -7.99
CA GLY A 105 -7.09 22.80 -9.44
C GLY A 105 -8.31 23.65 -9.79
N PRO A 106 -8.14 24.82 -10.44
CA PRO A 106 -9.25 25.63 -10.91
C PRO A 106 -10.10 24.85 -11.92
N ILE A 107 -11.42 24.92 -11.78
CA ILE A 107 -12.35 24.19 -12.63
C ILE A 107 -12.87 25.13 -13.70
N SER A 108 -12.62 24.78 -14.95
CA SER A 108 -13.12 25.52 -16.12
C SER A 108 -14.39 24.91 -16.70
N ASP A 109 -14.60 23.59 -16.52
CA ASP A 109 -15.79 22.89 -16.97
C ASP A 109 -16.14 21.71 -16.05
N PHE A 110 -17.42 21.33 -15.98
CA PHE A 110 -17.85 20.17 -15.20
C PHE A 110 -17.22 18.85 -15.71
N GLY A 111 -17.01 18.73 -17.02
CA GLY A 111 -16.39 17.58 -17.66
C GLY A 111 -14.95 17.32 -17.18
N GLU A 112 -14.25 18.32 -16.66
CA GLU A 112 -12.94 18.14 -16.02
C GLU A 112 -13.05 17.26 -14.75
N VAL A 113 -14.12 17.45 -13.98
CA VAL A 113 -14.39 16.64 -12.78
C VAL A 113 -14.79 15.21 -13.18
N GLU A 114 -15.62 15.04 -14.19
CA GLU A 114 -15.97 13.71 -14.72
C GLU A 114 -14.72 12.96 -15.22
N SER A 115 -13.88 13.67 -15.96
CA SER A 115 -12.60 13.16 -16.50
C SER A 115 -11.65 12.75 -15.36
N LEU A 116 -11.52 13.56 -14.31
CA LEU A 116 -10.76 13.23 -13.11
C LEU A 116 -11.29 11.95 -12.46
N VAL A 117 -12.61 11.85 -12.23
CA VAL A 117 -13.21 10.67 -11.59
C VAL A 117 -12.94 9.42 -12.40
N ALA A 118 -13.18 9.47 -13.72
CA ALA A 118 -12.96 8.34 -14.61
C ALA A 118 -11.50 7.85 -14.58
N GLU A 119 -10.52 8.77 -14.59
CA GLU A 119 -9.11 8.41 -14.53
C GLU A 119 -8.71 7.87 -13.14
N VAL A 120 -9.25 8.41 -12.04
CA VAL A 120 -9.03 7.87 -10.69
C VAL A 120 -9.49 6.41 -10.60
N LEU A 121 -10.71 6.12 -11.09
CA LEU A 121 -11.26 4.76 -11.13
C LEU A 121 -10.41 3.84 -12.00
N ARG A 122 -9.98 4.30 -13.18
CA ARG A 122 -9.07 3.56 -14.07
C ARG A 122 -7.74 3.22 -13.38
N ARG A 123 -7.18 4.16 -12.61
CA ARG A 123 -5.94 3.94 -11.84
C ARG A 123 -6.14 2.92 -10.71
N TYR A 124 -7.29 2.90 -10.04
CA TYR A 124 -7.62 1.83 -9.09
C TYR A 124 -7.64 0.47 -9.78
N VAL A 125 -8.35 0.32 -10.91
CA VAL A 125 -8.40 -0.95 -11.66
C VAL A 125 -6.99 -1.43 -12.05
N LYS A 126 -6.16 -0.54 -12.62
CA LYS A 126 -4.79 -0.87 -13.01
C LYS A 126 -3.94 -1.29 -11.82
N ARG A 127 -4.08 -0.60 -10.69
CA ARG A 127 -3.36 -0.91 -9.46
C ARG A 127 -3.74 -2.31 -8.95
N HIS A 128 -5.03 -2.61 -8.87
CA HIS A 128 -5.53 -3.92 -8.43
C HIS A 128 -5.10 -5.05 -9.34
N ALA A 129 -5.16 -4.86 -10.67
CA ALA A 129 -4.64 -5.83 -11.63
C ALA A 129 -3.13 -6.10 -11.42
N GLY A 130 -2.35 -5.04 -11.16
CA GLY A 130 -0.94 -5.15 -10.82
C GLY A 130 -0.67 -5.90 -9.51
N GLU A 131 -1.47 -5.62 -8.48
CA GLU A 131 -1.40 -6.32 -7.19
C GLU A 131 -1.75 -7.81 -7.32
N ALA A 132 -2.82 -8.14 -8.06
CA ALA A 132 -3.23 -9.51 -8.35
C ALA A 132 -2.16 -10.27 -9.14
N LYS A 133 -1.57 -9.66 -10.18
CA LYS A 133 -0.46 -10.24 -10.94
C LYS A 133 0.73 -10.55 -10.03
N ARG A 134 1.13 -9.59 -9.19
CA ARG A 134 2.22 -9.79 -8.22
C ARG A 134 1.91 -10.90 -7.21
N ALA A 135 0.68 -10.97 -6.71
CA ALA A 135 0.24 -12.02 -5.80
C ALA A 135 0.30 -13.41 -6.45
N LYS A 136 -0.14 -13.54 -7.71
CA LYS A 136 -0.06 -14.78 -8.48
C LYS A 136 1.39 -15.23 -8.67
N VAL A 137 2.26 -14.33 -9.12
CA VAL A 137 3.70 -14.62 -9.29
C VAL A 137 4.32 -15.07 -7.96
N ARG A 138 4.02 -14.39 -6.86
CA ARG A 138 4.50 -14.80 -5.53
C ARG A 138 4.00 -16.19 -5.15
N SER A 139 2.71 -16.48 -5.30
CA SER A 139 2.14 -17.80 -5.01
C SER A 139 2.81 -18.91 -5.80
N MET A 140 3.12 -18.69 -7.08
CA MET A 140 3.84 -19.66 -7.90
C MET A 140 5.28 -19.87 -7.41
N LYS A 141 6.01 -18.79 -7.10
CA LYS A 141 7.37 -18.88 -6.53
C LYS A 141 7.36 -19.63 -5.20
N SER A 142 6.44 -19.30 -4.31
CA SER A 142 6.25 -19.97 -3.03
C SER A 142 6.01 -21.48 -3.19
N LYS A 143 5.16 -21.90 -4.14
CA LYS A 143 4.91 -23.32 -4.42
C LYS A 143 6.17 -24.03 -4.92
N ALA A 144 6.92 -23.41 -5.83
CA ALA A 144 8.17 -23.97 -6.35
C ALA A 144 9.22 -24.15 -5.23
N ILE A 145 9.34 -23.14 -4.36
CA ILE A 145 10.21 -23.17 -3.18
C ILE A 145 9.85 -24.33 -2.25
N VAL A 146 8.58 -24.43 -1.87
CA VAL A 146 8.10 -25.51 -0.98
C VAL A 146 8.32 -26.89 -1.62
N ALA A 147 8.07 -27.03 -2.92
CA ALA A 147 8.33 -28.28 -3.63
C ALA A 147 9.83 -28.67 -3.59
N ARG A 148 10.73 -27.69 -3.71
CA ARG A 148 12.17 -27.94 -3.63
C ARG A 148 12.62 -28.30 -2.21
N VAL A 149 12.09 -27.64 -1.19
CA VAL A 149 12.32 -28.01 0.21
C VAL A 149 11.80 -29.42 0.49
N LYS A 150 10.63 -29.81 -0.06
CA LYS A 150 10.12 -31.20 0.05
C LYS A 150 11.08 -32.22 -0.56
N ALA A 151 11.65 -31.93 -1.72
CA ALA A 151 12.62 -32.80 -2.36
C ALA A 151 13.88 -32.96 -1.48
N LEU A 152 14.38 -31.84 -0.96
CA LEU A 152 15.53 -31.81 -0.04
C LEU A 152 15.25 -32.59 1.25
N ALA A 153 14.09 -32.39 1.86
CA ALA A 153 13.65 -33.11 3.06
C ALA A 153 13.55 -34.61 2.84
N LYS A 154 13.13 -35.04 1.65
CA LYS A 154 13.08 -36.46 1.28
C LYS A 154 14.48 -37.05 1.12
N GLU A 155 15.39 -36.31 0.48
CA GLU A 155 16.78 -36.74 0.24
C GLU A 155 17.58 -36.83 1.54
N GLU A 156 17.48 -35.82 2.40
CA GLU A 156 18.24 -35.71 3.65
C GLU A 156 17.50 -36.30 4.87
N GLN A 157 16.29 -36.82 4.67
CA GLN A 157 15.43 -37.43 5.70
C GLN A 157 15.25 -36.52 6.94
N PHE A 158 14.61 -35.37 6.77
CA PHE A 158 14.21 -34.49 7.88
C PHE A 158 12.76 -34.04 7.82
N ASP A 159 12.19 -33.76 8.99
CA ASP A 159 10.89 -33.12 9.14
C ASP A 159 11.04 -31.59 9.03
N PHE A 160 10.07 -30.93 8.39
CA PHE A 160 10.08 -29.48 8.27
C PHE A 160 8.67 -28.88 8.26
N ALA A 161 8.61 -27.59 8.56
CA ALA A 161 7.43 -26.75 8.34
C ALA A 161 7.83 -25.46 7.61
N THR A 162 6.86 -24.77 7.02
CA THR A 162 7.11 -23.47 6.35
C THR A 162 6.03 -22.47 6.68
N SER A 163 6.43 -21.21 6.87
CA SER A 163 5.55 -20.04 6.90
C SER A 163 6.06 -18.99 5.92
N MET A 164 5.20 -18.08 5.46
CA MET A 164 5.55 -17.10 4.43
C MET A 164 4.95 -15.74 4.74
N ASP A 165 5.71 -14.70 4.42
CA ASP A 165 5.20 -13.33 4.35
C ASP A 165 5.36 -12.75 2.93
N THR A 166 5.30 -11.43 2.79
CA THR A 166 5.40 -10.77 1.48
C THR A 166 6.81 -10.75 0.91
N GLN A 167 7.85 -11.03 1.71
CA GLN A 167 9.25 -10.86 1.36
C GLN A 167 10.07 -12.16 1.44
N LYS A 168 9.72 -13.08 2.34
CA LYS A 168 10.51 -14.28 2.65
C LYS A 168 9.67 -15.52 2.95
N LEU A 169 10.31 -16.66 2.73
CA LEU A 169 9.94 -17.95 3.32
C LEU A 169 10.65 -18.09 4.67
N ARG A 170 9.93 -18.54 5.68
CA ARG A 170 10.49 -19.07 6.94
C ARG A 170 10.44 -20.58 6.86
N LEU A 171 11.60 -21.22 6.85
CA LEU A 171 11.77 -22.66 6.87
C LEU A 171 12.09 -23.10 8.29
N PHE A 172 11.29 -23.99 8.85
CA PHE A 172 11.52 -24.59 10.16
C PHE A 172 12.00 -26.03 9.94
N VAL A 173 13.22 -26.35 10.36
CA VAL A 173 13.80 -27.69 10.26
C VAL A 173 13.84 -28.30 11.65
N LYS A 174 13.24 -29.48 11.83
CA LYS A 174 13.22 -30.16 13.12
C LYS A 174 14.58 -30.82 13.38
N LEU A 175 15.11 -30.60 14.58
CA LEU A 175 16.31 -31.28 15.08
C LEU A 175 15.97 -32.40 16.05
N SER A 176 14.98 -32.17 16.92
CA SER A 176 14.46 -33.15 17.88
C SER A 176 12.97 -32.89 18.16
N SER A 177 12.37 -33.61 19.11
CA SER A 177 10.99 -33.35 19.54
C SER A 177 10.78 -31.98 20.18
N GLN A 178 11.86 -31.36 20.70
CA GLN A 178 11.81 -30.09 21.43
C GLN A 178 12.55 -28.94 20.73
N HIS A 179 13.30 -29.22 19.64
CA HIS A 179 14.17 -28.24 19.01
C HIS A 179 13.98 -28.18 17.49
N MET A 180 13.98 -26.96 16.95
CA MET A 180 13.96 -26.68 15.53
C MET A 180 14.83 -25.47 15.19
N ILE A 181 15.30 -25.40 13.94
CA ILE A 181 16.01 -24.24 13.38
C ILE A 181 15.05 -23.48 12.47
N GLU A 182 14.95 -22.17 12.66
CA GLU A 182 14.24 -21.27 11.75
C GLU A 182 15.23 -20.59 10.79
N ILE A 183 15.05 -20.80 9.49
CA ILE A 183 15.86 -20.22 8.42
C ILE A 183 15.00 -19.24 7.62
N HIS A 184 15.42 -17.98 7.55
CA HIS A 184 14.73 -16.94 6.77
C HIS A 184 15.32 -16.83 5.38
N ILE A 185 14.51 -17.10 4.35
CA ILE A 185 14.96 -17.13 2.96
C ILE A 185 14.20 -16.08 2.14
N PRO A 186 14.85 -14.98 1.72
CA PRO A 186 14.24 -14.00 0.83
C PRO A 186 13.87 -14.63 -0.53
N PHE A 187 12.66 -14.35 -1.02
CA PHE A 187 12.22 -14.90 -2.32
C PHE A 187 13.10 -14.50 -3.49
N THR A 188 13.77 -13.35 -3.41
CA THR A 188 14.67 -12.82 -4.45
C THR A 188 15.99 -13.58 -4.54
N ARG A 189 16.39 -14.28 -3.48
CA ARG A 189 17.69 -14.98 -3.40
C ARG A 189 17.56 -16.49 -3.38
N PHE A 190 16.34 -17.02 -3.40
CA PHE A 190 16.07 -18.44 -3.17
C PHE A 190 16.90 -19.36 -4.07
N GLU A 191 16.89 -19.13 -5.39
CA GLU A 191 17.64 -19.97 -6.34
C GLU A 191 19.15 -19.97 -6.06
N LYS A 192 19.70 -18.84 -5.64
CA LYS A 192 21.12 -18.70 -5.32
C LYS A 192 21.50 -19.41 -4.01
N VAL A 193 20.66 -19.32 -2.99
CA VAL A 193 20.97 -19.89 -1.66
C VAL A 193 20.62 -21.37 -1.55
N LEU A 194 19.85 -21.90 -2.49
CA LEU A 194 19.34 -23.26 -2.42
C LEU A 194 20.42 -24.36 -2.31
N PRO A 195 21.53 -24.34 -3.08
CA PRO A 195 22.59 -25.34 -2.91
C PRO A 195 23.23 -25.25 -1.51
N GLN A 196 23.47 -24.03 -1.03
CA GLN A 196 24.05 -23.79 0.29
C GLN A 196 23.10 -24.22 1.41
N LEU A 197 21.79 -24.13 1.19
CA LEU A 197 20.78 -24.51 2.18
C LEU A 197 20.83 -26.00 2.51
N GLN A 198 21.05 -26.85 1.51
CA GLN A 198 21.18 -28.30 1.69
C GLN A 198 22.37 -28.63 2.61
N GLU A 199 23.55 -28.13 2.25
CA GLU A 199 24.77 -28.31 3.04
C GLU A 199 24.61 -27.75 4.45
N THR A 200 24.04 -26.54 4.59
CA THR A 200 23.78 -25.91 5.89
C THR A 200 22.90 -26.77 6.78
N ILE A 201 21.79 -27.30 6.25
CA ILE A 201 20.87 -28.14 7.03
C ILE A 201 21.56 -29.43 7.49
N ARG A 202 22.32 -30.07 6.59
CA ARG A 202 23.07 -31.29 6.92
C ARG A 202 24.07 -31.05 8.04
N THR A 203 24.89 -30.01 7.91
CA THR A 203 25.93 -29.65 8.88
C THR A 203 25.32 -29.30 10.24
N LEU A 204 24.27 -28.47 10.27
CA LEU A 204 23.63 -28.06 11.52
C LEU A 204 23.00 -29.23 12.26
N ARG A 205 22.44 -30.21 11.54
CA ARG A 205 21.92 -31.44 12.15
C ARG A 205 23.05 -32.30 12.71
N SER A 206 24.10 -32.55 11.93
CA SER A 206 25.27 -33.33 12.39
C SER A 206 25.87 -32.73 13.67
N LEU A 207 26.12 -31.42 13.68
CA LEU A 207 26.67 -30.75 14.85
C LEU A 207 25.73 -30.83 16.07
N TYR A 208 24.42 -30.77 15.84
CA TYR A 208 23.46 -30.94 16.93
C TYR A 208 23.49 -32.36 17.51
N ASP A 209 23.63 -33.37 16.66
CA ASP A 209 23.76 -34.78 17.06
C ASP A 209 25.07 -35.01 17.84
N ASP A 210 26.14 -34.29 17.50
CA ASP A 210 27.42 -34.28 18.23
C ASP A 210 27.35 -33.51 19.56
N GLY A 211 26.18 -33.00 19.95
CA GLY A 211 25.94 -32.35 21.23
C GLY A 211 26.01 -30.83 21.23
N LEU A 212 26.27 -30.19 20.07
CA LEU A 212 26.24 -28.73 19.99
C LEU A 212 24.80 -28.20 20.09
N ARG A 213 24.64 -27.05 20.73
CA ARG A 213 23.34 -26.38 20.87
C ARG A 213 23.46 -24.95 20.36
N PHE A 214 22.50 -24.54 19.55
CA PHE A 214 22.51 -23.25 18.89
C PHE A 214 21.47 -22.32 19.53
N LYS A 215 21.88 -21.08 19.79
CA LYS A 215 20.98 -20.00 20.21
C LYS A 215 21.33 -18.74 19.44
N MET A 216 20.35 -18.18 18.73
CA MET A 216 20.48 -16.88 18.08
C MET A 216 20.19 -15.79 19.12
N ILE A 217 21.16 -14.90 19.37
CA ILE A 217 21.02 -13.78 20.30
C ILE A 217 21.33 -12.50 19.50
N GLY A 218 20.45 -11.49 19.60
CA GLY A 218 20.71 -10.19 18.99
C GLY A 218 21.89 -9.51 19.69
N PHE A 219 22.72 -8.77 18.96
CA PHE A 219 23.92 -8.13 19.53
C PHE A 219 23.61 -7.25 20.75
N MET A 220 22.47 -6.55 20.76
CA MET A 220 22.02 -5.72 21.88
C MET A 220 21.51 -6.53 23.10
N GLN A 221 21.35 -7.84 22.95
CA GLN A 221 20.89 -8.77 24.01
C GLN A 221 22.04 -9.65 24.52
N ALA A 222 23.26 -9.49 23.98
CA ALA A 222 24.43 -10.17 24.49
C ALA A 222 24.81 -9.63 25.87
N ASP A 223 25.34 -10.51 26.73
CA ASP A 223 25.86 -10.09 28.03
C ASP A 223 26.97 -9.06 27.81
N TRP A 224 26.89 -7.92 28.50
CA TRP A 224 27.88 -6.85 28.46
C TRP A 224 29.27 -7.30 28.93
N ARG A 225 29.37 -8.47 29.57
CA ARG A 225 30.63 -9.15 29.96
C ARG A 225 31.22 -10.06 28.88
N THR A 226 30.60 -10.16 27.71
CA THR A 226 31.14 -10.98 26.61
C THR A 226 32.36 -10.28 26.02
N GLU A 227 33.56 -10.73 26.40
CA GLU A 227 34.81 -10.25 25.81
C GLU A 227 35.01 -10.88 24.43
N TRP A 228 35.05 -10.04 23.41
CA TRP A 228 35.33 -10.46 22.04
C TRP A 228 36.84 -10.55 21.84
N ILE A 229 37.35 -11.77 21.64
CA ILE A 229 38.72 -11.95 21.16
C ILE A 229 38.72 -11.50 19.70
N ARG A 230 39.32 -10.34 19.44
CA ARG A 230 39.53 -9.85 18.08
C ARG A 230 40.76 -10.54 17.51
N TYR A 231 40.57 -11.18 16.37
CA TYR A 231 41.68 -11.66 15.58
C TYR A 231 42.39 -10.46 14.95
N GLU A 232 43.68 -10.30 15.19
CA GLU A 232 44.52 -9.34 14.47
C GLU A 232 44.95 -10.00 13.15
N GLU A 233 44.74 -9.31 12.02
CA GLU A 233 45.28 -9.72 10.71
C GLU A 233 46.80 -9.60 10.66
#